data_AF-A0A554R890-F1
#
_entry.id   AF-A0A554R890-F1
#
_cell.length_a   1.000
_cell.length_b   1.000
_cell.length_c   1.000
_cell.angle_alpha   90.00
_cell.angle_beta   90.00
_cell.angle_gamma   90.00
#
_symmetry.space_group_name_H-M   'P 1'
#
loop_
_entity.id
_entity.type
_entity.pdbx_description
1 polymer ?
#
loop_
_entity_poly.entity_id
_entity_poly.type
_entity_poly.pdbx_seq_one_letter_code
_entity_poly.pdbx_strand_id
1 'polypeptide(L)'
;MAVFNDYIDANNNDASDVTSKAQAAASSADEFAGWLDTATADVPASLSGLFGDLADNLRSIARVVERDHSADEINSITDTTNSIRDSIRTECGAL
;
A
#
# COMPACT_ATOMS: atom_id res chain seq x y z
N MET A 1 0.85 -6.77 -3.41
CA MET A 1 0.67 -7.42 -2.10
C MET A 1 1.70 -8.51 -1.84
N ALA A 2 2.08 -9.36 -2.81
CA ALA A 2 3.10 -10.38 -2.59
C ALA A 2 4.41 -9.83 -1.99
N VAL A 3 4.95 -8.73 -2.54
CA VAL A 3 6.18 -8.09 -2.03
C VAL A 3 6.05 -7.57 -0.59
N PHE A 4 4.87 -7.06 -0.21
CA PHE A 4 4.61 -6.60 1.15
C PHE A 4 4.46 -7.76 2.14
N ASN A 5 3.77 -8.83 1.73
CA ASN A 5 3.68 -10.05 2.54
C ASN A 5 5.07 -10.69 2.75
N ASP A 6 5.91 -10.71 1.72
CA ASP A 6 7.29 -11.20 1.83
C ASP A 6 8.10 -10.40 2.86
N TYR A 7 7.87 -9.08 2.96
CA TYR A 7 8.46 -8.24 3.99
C TYR A 7 7.93 -8.59 5.39
N ILE A 8 6.61 -8.72 5.57
CA ILE A 8 6.00 -9.12 6.85
C ILE A 8 6.56 -10.46 7.33
N ASP A 9 6.65 -11.45 6.43
CA ASP A 9 7.18 -12.77 6.75
C ASP A 9 8.66 -12.72 7.14
N ALA A 10 9.47 -11.92 6.43
CA ALA A 10 10.87 -11.72 6.79
C ALA A 10 11.04 -11.02 8.14
N ASN A 11 10.20 -10.01 8.42
CA ASN A 11 10.21 -9.27 9.68
C ASN A 11 9.77 -10.14 10.86
N ASN A 12 8.75 -10.98 10.69
CA ASN A 12 8.26 -11.88 11.73
C ASN A 12 9.23 -13.02 12.07
N ASN A 13 10.14 -13.36 11.16
CA ASN A 13 11.11 -14.44 11.33
C ASN A 13 12.55 -13.95 11.58
N ASP A 14 12.74 -12.66 11.85
CA ASP A 14 14.07 -12.04 12.01
C ASP A 14 15.03 -12.40 10.86
N ALA A 15 14.50 -12.47 9.63
CA ALA A 15 15.27 -12.90 8.48
C ALA A 15 16.37 -11.88 8.14
N SER A 16 17.55 -12.37 7.77
CA SER A 16 18.72 -11.53 7.48
C SER A 16 18.52 -10.57 6.30
N ASP A 17 17.52 -10.82 5.46
CA ASP A 17 17.19 -10.06 4.26
C ASP A 17 16.00 -9.10 4.47
N VAL A 18 15.49 -8.94 5.70
CA VAL A 18 14.34 -8.08 6.03
C VAL A 18 14.48 -6.66 5.47
N THR A 19 15.68 -6.05 5.58
CA THR A 19 15.93 -4.69 5.06
C THR A 19 15.82 -4.63 3.53
N SER A 20 16.29 -5.65 2.81
CA SER A 20 16.19 -5.68 1.34
C SER A 20 14.75 -5.87 0.86
N LYS A 21 13.97 -6.69 1.59
CA LYS A 21 12.54 -6.91 1.32
C LYS A 21 11.70 -5.69 1.68
N ALA A 22 12.08 -4.96 2.74
CA ALA A 22 11.50 -3.68 3.10
C ALA A 22 11.67 -2.66 1.96
N GLN A 23 12.88 -2.50 1.42
CA GLN A 23 13.14 -1.61 0.28
C GLN A 23 12.35 -2.01 -0.97
N ALA A 24 12.26 -3.31 -1.27
CA ALA A 24 11.46 -3.80 -2.40
C ALA A 24 9.96 -3.49 -2.20
N ALA A 25 9.45 -3.65 -0.98
CA ALA A 25 8.05 -3.34 -0.66
C ALA A 25 7.77 -1.84 -0.76
N ALA A 26 8.67 -0.98 -0.27
CA ALA A 26 8.57 0.47 -0.37
C ALA A 26 8.58 0.94 -1.83
N SER A 27 9.55 0.47 -2.64
CA SER A 27 9.63 0.79 -4.07
C SER A 27 8.37 0.36 -4.82
N SER A 28 7.86 -0.85 -4.55
CA SER A 28 6.64 -1.35 -5.18
C SER A 28 5.40 -0.53 -4.79
N ALA A 29 5.34 -0.04 -3.55
CA ALA A 29 4.25 0.82 -3.09
C ALA A 29 4.28 2.19 -3.77
N ASP A 30 5.46 2.81 -3.87
CA ASP A 30 5.64 4.10 -4.55
C ASP A 30 5.34 4.02 -6.05
N GLU A 31 5.80 2.96 -6.73
CA GLU A 31 5.47 2.72 -8.15
C GLU A 31 3.96 2.61 -8.36
N PHE A 32 3.27 1.88 -7.48
CA PHE A 32 1.83 1.72 -7.59
C PHE A 32 1.07 3.01 -7.27
N ALA A 33 1.54 3.79 -6.30
CA ALA A 33 1.00 5.13 -6.02
C ALA A 33 1.14 6.07 -7.23
N GLY A 34 2.31 6.07 -7.90
CA GLY A 34 2.51 6.84 -9.12
C GLY A 34 1.61 6.41 -10.29
N TRP A 35 1.35 5.11 -10.41
CA TRP A 35 0.37 4.61 -11.38
C TRP A 35 -1.06 5.08 -11.04
N LEU A 36 -1.47 5.02 -9.78
CA LEU A 36 -2.79 5.48 -9.34
C LEU A 36 -3.01 6.96 -9.63
N ASP A 37 -2.01 7.81 -9.34
CA ASP A 37 -2.06 9.24 -9.67
C ASP A 37 -2.35 9.47 -11.17
N THR A 38 -1.72 8.66 -12.03
CA THR A 38 -1.93 8.74 -13.49
C THR A 38 -3.32 8.23 -13.88
N ALA A 39 -3.77 7.14 -13.27
CA ALA A 39 -5.07 6.53 -13.54
C ALA A 39 -6.25 7.38 -13.06
N THR A 40 -6.06 8.28 -12.09
CA THR A 40 -7.13 9.16 -11.56
C THR A 40 -7.79 10.04 -12.62
N ALA A 41 -7.09 10.32 -13.73
CA ALA A 41 -7.60 11.13 -14.83
C ALA A 41 -8.63 10.39 -15.72
N ASP A 42 -8.60 9.06 -15.71
CA ASP A 42 -9.40 8.21 -16.60
C ASP A 42 -10.61 7.56 -15.91
N VAL A 43 -10.83 7.87 -14.62
CA VAL A 43 -11.89 7.26 -13.80
C VAL A 43 -12.94 8.29 -13.35
N PRO A 44 -14.19 7.87 -13.09
CA PRO A 44 -15.22 8.71 -12.46
C PRO A 44 -14.73 9.38 -11.17
N ALA A 45 -15.26 10.56 -10.86
CA ALA A 45 -14.81 11.37 -9.71
C ALA A 45 -14.88 10.62 -8.36
N SER A 46 -15.88 9.74 -8.16
CA SER A 46 -15.97 8.91 -6.95
C SER A 46 -14.79 7.93 -6.82
N LEU A 47 -14.37 7.32 -7.92
CA LEU A 47 -13.20 6.43 -7.96
C LEU A 47 -11.88 7.21 -7.93
N SER A 48 -11.83 8.39 -8.55
CA SER A 48 -10.66 9.27 -8.57
C SER A 48 -10.21 9.64 -7.16
N GLY A 49 -11.17 10.01 -6.28
CA GLY A 49 -10.89 10.28 -4.86
C GLY A 49 -10.31 9.07 -4.13
N LEU A 50 -10.93 7.90 -4.29
CA LEU A 50 -10.46 6.66 -3.65
C LEU A 50 -9.09 6.21 -4.15
N PHE A 51 -8.75 6.47 -5.42
CA PHE A 51 -7.44 6.16 -5.98
C PHE A 51 -6.37 7.09 -5.40
N GLY A 52 -6.70 8.37 -5.19
CA GLY A 52 -5.83 9.31 -4.47
C GLY A 52 -5.58 8.87 -3.03
N ASP A 53 -6.63 8.50 -2.29
CA ASP A 53 -6.50 8.00 -0.92
C ASP A 53 -5.62 6.74 -0.86
N LEU A 54 -5.77 5.83 -1.84
CA LEU A 54 -4.95 4.62 -1.94
C LEU A 54 -3.49 4.97 -2.23
N ALA A 55 -3.22 5.93 -3.12
CA ALA A 55 -1.86 6.36 -3.45
C ALA A 55 -1.15 6.98 -2.24
N ASP A 56 -1.85 7.83 -1.50
CA ASP A 56 -1.30 8.45 -0.28
C ASP A 56 -1.03 7.42 0.81
N ASN A 57 -1.91 6.43 0.97
CA ASN A 57 -1.68 5.36 1.93
C ASN A 57 -0.50 4.46 1.53
N LEU A 58 -0.29 4.19 0.23
CA LEU A 58 0.86 3.45 -0.28
C LEU A 58 2.19 4.19 -0.05
N ARG A 59 2.20 5.52 -0.19
CA ARG A 59 3.37 6.35 0.18
C ARG A 59 3.64 6.32 1.67
N SER A 60 2.59 6.28 2.48
CA SER A 60 2.71 6.07 3.93
C SER A 60 3.34 4.72 4.23
N ILE A 61 2.91 3.65 3.54
CA ILE A 61 3.55 2.32 3.61
C ILE A 61 5.04 2.42 3.31
N ALA A 62 5.41 3.03 2.19
CA ALA A 62 6.81 3.11 1.78
C ALA A 62 7.68 3.80 2.85
N ARG A 63 7.21 4.94 3.37
CA ARG A 63 7.89 5.69 4.44
C ARG A 63 7.94 4.92 5.76
N VAL A 64 6.91 4.14 6.04
CA VAL A 64 6.90 3.28 7.21
C VAL A 64 7.92 2.18 6.98
N VAL A 65 7.75 1.29 6.02
CA VAL A 65 8.67 0.17 5.79
C VAL A 65 10.18 0.55 5.70
N GLU A 66 10.54 1.76 5.25
CA GLU A 66 11.93 2.25 5.25
C GLU A 66 12.51 2.72 6.61
N ARG A 67 11.67 3.00 7.60
CA ARG A 67 12.06 3.34 8.97
C ARG A 67 11.89 2.10 9.87
N ASP A 68 12.59 2.06 10.99
CA ASP A 68 12.44 1.00 11.99
C ASP A 68 11.10 1.20 12.72
N HIS A 69 10.14 0.26 12.66
CA HIS A 69 8.77 0.45 13.19
C HIS A 69 8.23 -0.71 14.01
N SER A 70 7.14 -0.41 14.71
CA SER A 70 6.31 -1.39 15.41
C SER A 70 5.38 -2.16 14.47
N ALA A 71 5.10 -3.42 14.80
CA ALA A 71 4.13 -4.25 14.08
C ALA A 71 2.71 -3.64 14.05
N ASP A 72 2.36 -2.84 15.07
CA ASP A 72 1.06 -2.18 15.16
C ASP A 72 0.86 -1.11 14.08
N GLU A 73 1.91 -0.32 13.77
CA GLU A 73 1.87 0.68 12.70
C GLU A 73 1.69 0.04 11.33
N ILE A 74 2.40 -1.06 11.10
CA ILE A 74 2.32 -1.83 9.86
C ILE A 74 0.92 -2.45 9.68
N ASN A 75 0.35 -3.00 10.74
CA ASN A 75 -1.00 -3.57 10.73
C ASN A 75 -2.06 -2.51 10.44
N SER A 76 -2.02 -1.37 11.13
CA SER A 76 -2.96 -0.26 10.96
C SER A 76 -3.02 0.26 9.51
N ILE A 77 -1.85 0.40 8.87
CA ILE A 77 -1.76 0.88 7.49
C ILE A 77 -2.24 -0.19 6.49
N THR A 78 -2.00 -1.47 6.79
CA THR A 78 -2.51 -2.59 6.00
C THR A 78 -4.04 -2.64 6.04
N ASP A 79 -4.63 -2.49 7.21
CA ASP A 79 -6.09 -2.45 7.39
C ASP A 79 -6.71 -1.28 6.62
N THR A 80 -6.09 -0.10 6.71
CA THR A 80 -6.50 1.09 5.95
C THR A 80 -6.45 0.83 4.45
N THR A 81 -5.38 0.19 3.96
CA THR A 81 -5.23 -0.17 2.54
C THR A 81 -6.34 -1.12 2.07
N ASN A 82 -6.68 -2.12 2.88
CA ASN A 82 -7.73 -3.08 2.54
C ASN A 82 -9.10 -2.39 2.50
N SER A 83 -9.39 -1.51 3.46
CA SER A 83 -10.62 -0.72 3.52
C SER A 83 -10.82 0.17 2.28
N ILE A 84 -9.77 0.86 1.83
CA ILE A 84 -9.84 1.69 0.61
C ILE A 84 -10.09 0.82 -0.63
N ARG A 85 -9.42 -0.34 -0.76
CA ARG A 85 -9.65 -1.27 -1.88
C ARG A 85 -11.06 -1.84 -1.91
N ASP A 86 -11.62 -2.16 -0.75
CA ASP A 86 -13.00 -2.64 -0.66
C ASP A 86 -14.00 -1.54 -1.03
N SER A 87 -13.70 -0.28 -0.67
CA SER A 87 -14.49 0.88 -1.10
C SER A 87 -14.43 1.05 -2.63
N ILE A 88 -13.23 0.94 -3.23
CA ILE A 88 -13.05 0.96 -4.69
C ILE A 88 -13.85 -0.16 -5.36
N ARG A 89 -13.79 -1.38 -4.83
CA ARG A 89 -14.56 -2.52 -5.36
C ARG A 89 -16.06 -2.28 -5.30
N THR A 90 -16.53 -1.71 -4.20
CA THR A 90 -17.95 -1.39 -4.00
C THR A 90 -18.41 -0.35 -5.01
N GLU A 91 -17.65 0.74 -5.18
CA GLU A 91 -17.96 1.77 -6.18
C GLU A 91 -17.91 1.22 -7.61
N CYS A 92 -16.90 0.42 -7.97
CA CYS A 92 -16.85 -0.24 -9.29
C CYS A 92 -18.00 -1.21 -9.55
N GLY A 93 -18.53 -1.88 -8.52
CA GLY A 93 -19.69 -2.76 -8.64
C GLY A 93 -21.03 -2.05 -8.62
N ALA A 94 -21.04 -0.76 -8.25
CA ALA A 94 -22.23 0.10 -8.20
C ALA A 94 -22.40 0.98 -9.46
N LEU A 95 -21.33 1.14 -10.25
CA LEU A 95 -21.31 1.80 -11.57
C LEU A 95 -21.86 0.91 -12.68
#